data_AF-A0AAD5WEV7-F1
#
_entry.id   AF-A0AAD5WEV7-F1
#
_cell.length_a   1.000
_cell.length_b   1.000
_cell.length_c   1.000
_cell.angle_alpha   90.00
_cell.angle_beta   90.00
_cell.angle_gamma   90.00
#
_symmetry.space_group_name_H-M   'P 1'
#
loop_
_entity.id
_entity.type
_entity.pdbx_description
1 polymer ?
#
loop_
_entity_poly.entity_id
_entity_poly.type
_entity_poly.pdbx_seq_one_letter_code
_entity_poly.pdbx_strand_id
1 'polypeptide(L)'
;MKTIVSTFIEQKITDIRSGSSEDCVDSCGYGFAWRRKGILGHLSKEIGDLVELSDPEHSLISGRYSECAKHDIQSFDAERYLLDFLDPEESLQHSIGEKFDLKLDVNADDRKRLKDFPKKKLPTLSKEEHYRVALSLIDLWESVKQAVIACVRRSLCYPLYRNWDLSMKVLMDTKTIVQEGRSALLHVLSTIHGIFIDSGEFRYLFNDLFVTDYCIWIQFVEEEILETLQNELAVVEVFKSDLGLDLEELELEGKMAALEVKQNVELDSDDEPE
;
A
#
# COMPACT_ATOMS: atom_id res chain seq x y z
N MET A 1 43.12 10.70 21.86
CA MET A 1 41.98 11.63 21.87
C MET A 1 41.85 12.24 20.48
N LYS A 2 41.04 11.63 19.61
CA LYS A 2 40.62 12.21 18.33
C LYS A 2 39.11 12.33 18.39
N THR A 3 38.65 13.57 18.33
CA THR A 3 37.26 14.01 18.38
C THR A 3 36.49 13.44 17.20
N ILE A 4 35.47 12.63 17.49
CA ILE A 4 34.48 12.21 16.50
C ILE A 4 33.57 13.41 16.27
N VAL A 5 33.65 13.97 15.07
CA VAL A 5 32.76 15.02 14.58
C VAL A 5 31.38 14.38 14.40
N SER A 6 30.46 14.74 15.29
CA SER A 6 29.04 14.42 15.19
C SER A 6 28.43 15.28 14.09
N THR A 7 28.14 14.67 12.94
CA THR A 7 27.26 15.25 11.92
C THR A 7 25.80 15.02 12.36
N PHE A 8 25.37 15.75 13.38
CA PHE A 8 23.94 15.96 13.64
C PHE A 8 23.48 17.05 12.68
N ILE A 9 22.90 16.63 11.55
CA ILE A 9 22.10 17.55 10.73
C ILE A 9 20.83 17.80 11.53
N GLU A 10 20.71 18.98 12.12
CA GLU A 10 19.44 19.48 12.64
C GLU A 10 18.44 19.50 11.48
N GLN A 11 17.59 18.47 11.40
CA GLN A 11 16.37 18.55 10.59
C GLN A 11 15.50 19.63 11.22
N LYS A 12 15.58 20.84 10.66
CA LYS A 12 14.53 21.84 10.86
C LYS A 12 13.27 21.26 10.26
N ILE A 13 12.40 20.75 11.12
CA ILE A 13 11.01 20.44 10.79
C ILE A 13 10.41 21.75 10.26
N THR A 14 10.35 21.88 8.94
CA THR A 14 9.69 22.99 8.29
C THR A 14 8.23 22.89 8.70
N ASP A 15 7.72 23.89 9.43
CA ASP A 15 6.35 23.86 9.94
C ASP A 15 5.37 23.90 8.76
N ILE A 16 4.89 22.73 8.32
CA ILE A 16 3.99 22.52 7.17
C ILE A 16 2.56 22.94 7.54
N ARG A 17 2.35 24.22 7.86
CA ARG A 17 1.09 24.74 8.43
C ARG A 17 0.21 25.58 7.50
N SER A 18 0.58 25.79 6.24
CA SER A 18 -0.21 26.64 5.35
C SER A 18 -0.66 25.89 4.10
N GLY A 19 -1.89 25.37 4.12
CA GLY A 19 -2.51 24.79 2.92
C GLY A 19 -3.91 24.18 3.07
N SER A 20 -4.62 24.39 4.20
CA SER A 20 -6.01 23.92 4.31
C SER A 20 -6.97 24.97 3.73
N SER A 21 -7.52 24.70 2.55
CA SER A 21 -8.72 25.39 2.05
C SER A 21 -9.93 24.86 2.83
N GLU A 22 -10.65 25.72 3.55
CA GLU A 22 -11.80 25.32 4.37
C GLU A 22 -13.13 25.22 3.60
N ASP A 23 -13.22 25.64 2.33
CA ASP A 23 -14.50 25.69 1.62
C ASP A 23 -14.36 25.39 0.11
N CYS A 24 -14.29 24.10 -0.26
CA CYS A 24 -14.75 23.54 -1.54
C CYS A 24 -14.56 22.01 -1.50
N VAL A 25 -15.44 21.23 -2.12
CA VAL A 25 -15.07 19.88 -2.60
C VAL A 25 -14.16 20.11 -3.79
N ASP A 26 -12.92 20.48 -3.52
CA ASP A 26 -11.92 20.61 -4.55
C ASP A 26 -11.83 19.28 -5.28
N SER A 27 -11.99 19.31 -6.61
CA SER A 27 -11.91 18.12 -7.45
C SER A 27 -10.49 17.53 -7.51
N CYS A 28 -9.51 18.25 -6.97
CA CYS A 28 -8.11 17.89 -6.85
C CYS A 28 -7.62 18.09 -5.40
N GLY A 29 -6.74 17.21 -4.95
CA GLY A 29 -6.15 17.25 -3.61
C GLY A 29 -5.59 15.89 -3.22
N TYR A 30 -4.87 15.85 -2.11
CA TYR A 30 -4.30 14.61 -1.55
C TYR A 30 -4.20 14.74 -0.02
N GLY A 31 -3.54 13.80 0.63
CA GLY A 31 -3.50 13.75 2.08
C GLY A 31 -4.82 13.25 2.68
N PHE A 32 -4.90 13.30 4.00
CA PHE A 32 -6.12 12.95 4.72
C PHE A 32 -7.34 13.74 4.22
N ALA A 33 -8.39 13.01 3.85
CA ALA A 33 -9.63 13.54 3.26
C ALA A 33 -9.42 14.46 2.04
N TRP A 34 -8.32 14.28 1.30
CA TRP A 34 -7.95 15.06 0.12
C TRP A 34 -7.84 16.58 0.37
N ARG A 35 -7.58 16.98 1.62
CA ARG A 35 -7.54 18.40 2.02
C ARG A 35 -6.14 19.04 1.93
N ARG A 36 -5.12 18.31 1.53
CA ARG A 36 -3.74 18.83 1.36
C ARG A 36 -3.49 19.20 -0.10
N LYS A 37 -2.73 20.29 -0.26
CA LYS A 37 -2.26 20.86 -1.54
C LYS A 37 -0.89 21.54 -1.36
N GLY A 38 -0.20 21.80 -2.47
CA GLY A 38 1.05 22.52 -2.62
C GLY A 38 2.32 21.74 -2.25
N ILE A 39 2.25 20.91 -1.22
CA ILE A 39 3.39 20.17 -0.64
C ILE A 39 4.03 19.17 -1.61
N LEU A 40 3.22 18.32 -2.26
CA LEU A 40 3.75 17.29 -3.17
C LEU A 40 4.30 17.93 -4.45
N GLY A 41 3.65 18.98 -4.97
CA GLY A 41 4.20 19.75 -6.08
C GLY A 41 5.53 20.43 -5.73
N HIS A 42 5.59 21.11 -4.58
CA HIS A 42 6.78 21.84 -4.13
C HIS A 42 7.98 20.93 -3.85
N LEU A 43 7.75 19.75 -3.26
CA LEU A 43 8.80 18.79 -2.89
C LEU A 43 8.94 17.63 -3.90
N SER A 44 8.39 17.77 -5.10
CA SER A 44 8.35 16.70 -6.10
C SER A 44 9.74 16.15 -6.44
N LYS A 45 10.76 17.01 -6.48
CA LYS A 45 12.15 16.60 -6.78
C LYS A 45 12.78 15.80 -5.64
N GLU A 46 12.49 16.20 -4.40
CA GLU A 46 13.00 15.56 -3.19
C GLU A 46 12.30 14.24 -2.89
N ILE A 47 10.99 14.18 -3.16
CA ILE A 47 10.18 12.97 -3.01
C ILE A 47 10.56 11.93 -4.08
N GLY A 48 10.92 12.39 -5.29
CA GLY A 48 11.28 11.52 -6.40
C GLY A 48 10.15 10.58 -6.77
N ASP A 49 10.47 9.29 -6.95
CA ASP A 49 9.53 8.27 -7.42
C ASP A 49 8.64 7.68 -6.32
N LEU A 50 8.63 8.27 -5.10
CA LEU A 50 7.74 7.83 -4.02
C LEU A 50 6.26 8.16 -4.29
N VAL A 51 5.98 9.07 -5.22
CA VAL A 51 4.62 9.45 -5.63
C VAL A 51 4.51 9.33 -7.14
N GLU A 52 3.68 8.39 -7.61
CA GLU A 52 3.44 8.13 -9.04
C GLU A 52 2.48 9.14 -9.69
N LEU A 53 1.91 10.05 -8.89
CA LEU A 53 1.00 11.09 -9.37
C LEU A 53 1.78 12.24 -10.01
N SER A 54 1.74 12.34 -11.34
CA SER A 54 2.58 13.29 -12.10
C SER A 54 2.26 14.77 -11.84
N ASP A 55 1.00 15.11 -11.59
CA ASP A 55 0.57 16.46 -11.18
C ASP A 55 -0.40 16.37 -9.99
N PRO A 56 0.13 16.27 -8.75
CA PRO A 56 -0.70 16.10 -7.56
C PRO A 56 -1.66 17.26 -7.28
N GLU A 57 -1.36 18.44 -7.81
CA GLU A 57 -2.09 19.68 -7.53
C GLU A 57 -3.31 19.85 -8.43
N HIS A 58 -3.26 19.32 -9.66
CA HIS A 58 -4.32 19.49 -10.66
C HIS A 58 -4.95 18.17 -11.12
N SER A 59 -4.37 17.02 -10.76
CA SER A 59 -4.98 15.72 -11.07
C SER A 59 -6.33 15.57 -10.36
N LEU A 60 -7.36 15.28 -11.17
CA LEU A 60 -8.71 15.05 -10.71
C LEU A 60 -8.80 13.71 -9.96
N ILE A 61 -9.31 13.76 -8.73
CA ILE A 61 -9.46 12.57 -7.89
C ILE A 61 -10.27 11.47 -8.59
N SER A 62 -11.31 11.85 -9.34
CA SER A 62 -12.17 10.92 -10.09
C SER A 62 -11.45 10.17 -11.22
N GLY A 63 -10.33 10.70 -11.73
CA GLY A 63 -9.56 10.08 -12.81
C GLY A 63 -8.51 9.08 -12.30
N ARG A 64 -8.00 9.30 -11.08
CA ARG A 64 -6.80 8.63 -10.56
C ARG A 64 -6.92 7.11 -10.50
N TYR A 65 -8.09 6.58 -10.16
CA TYR A 65 -8.33 5.14 -10.19
C TYR A 65 -7.99 4.52 -11.55
N SER A 66 -8.52 5.12 -12.61
CA SER A 66 -8.34 4.63 -13.98
C SER A 66 -6.91 4.85 -14.49
N GLU A 67 -6.25 5.93 -14.06
CA GLU A 67 -4.88 6.24 -14.41
C GLU A 67 -3.91 5.29 -13.70
N CYS A 68 -4.09 5.05 -12.40
CA CYS A 68 -3.36 4.05 -11.62
C CYS A 68 -3.50 2.66 -12.26
N ALA A 69 -4.72 2.23 -12.56
CA ALA A 69 -4.93 0.92 -13.18
C ALA A 69 -4.20 0.76 -14.52
N LYS A 70 -4.23 1.80 -15.38
CA LYS A 70 -3.49 1.79 -16.64
C LYS A 70 -1.98 1.77 -16.42
N HIS A 71 -1.49 2.55 -15.46
CA HIS A 71 -0.08 2.60 -15.12
C HIS A 71 0.41 1.24 -14.61
N ASP A 72 -0.31 0.63 -13.65
CA ASP A 72 0.01 -0.69 -13.11
C ASP A 72 0.07 -1.75 -14.22
N ILE A 73 -0.92 -1.78 -15.13
CA ILE A 73 -0.94 -2.72 -16.27
C ILE A 73 0.26 -2.51 -17.19
N GLN A 74 0.67 -1.27 -17.42
CA GLN A 74 1.85 -0.95 -18.23
C GLN A 74 3.17 -1.28 -17.52
N SER A 75 3.19 -1.20 -16.19
CA SER A 75 4.36 -1.52 -15.35
C SER A 75 4.50 -3.00 -15.05
N PHE A 76 3.47 -3.81 -15.31
CA PHE A 76 3.52 -5.25 -15.11
C PHE A 76 4.58 -5.91 -16.01
N ASP A 77 5.44 -6.70 -15.39
CA ASP A 77 6.51 -7.43 -16.05
C ASP A 77 6.20 -8.93 -15.96
N ALA A 78 5.77 -9.48 -17.08
CA ALA A 78 5.35 -10.86 -17.20
C ALA A 78 6.49 -11.85 -16.97
N GLU A 79 7.71 -11.53 -17.41
CA GLU A 79 8.88 -12.40 -17.22
C GLU A 79 9.24 -12.46 -15.73
N ARG A 80 9.27 -11.30 -15.07
CA ARG A 80 9.55 -11.24 -13.62
C ARG A 80 8.49 -11.96 -12.80
N TYR A 81 7.21 -11.81 -13.15
CA TYR A 81 6.12 -12.56 -12.52
C TYR A 81 6.30 -14.08 -12.69
N LEU A 82 6.61 -14.52 -13.92
CA LEU A 82 6.77 -15.94 -14.22
C LEU A 82 7.95 -16.59 -13.47
N LEU A 83 9.01 -15.85 -13.17
CA LEU A 83 10.11 -16.34 -12.32
C LEU A 83 9.60 -16.72 -10.93
N ASP A 84 8.87 -15.82 -10.26
CA ASP A 84 8.31 -16.06 -8.92
C ASP A 84 7.16 -17.10 -8.92
N PHE A 85 6.62 -17.42 -10.09
CA PHE A 85 5.56 -18.41 -10.27
C PHE A 85 6.09 -19.82 -10.57
N LEU A 86 7.04 -19.94 -11.51
CA LEU A 86 7.54 -21.22 -11.99
C LEU A 86 8.65 -21.80 -11.09
N ASP A 87 9.46 -20.94 -10.49
CA ASP A 87 10.59 -21.33 -9.64
C ASP A 87 10.68 -20.41 -8.40
N PRO A 88 9.69 -20.46 -7.50
CA PRO A 88 9.65 -19.57 -6.33
C PRO A 88 10.81 -19.86 -5.38
N GLU A 89 11.56 -18.81 -5.01
CA GLU A 89 12.63 -18.89 -3.99
C GLU A 89 12.12 -19.46 -2.65
N GLU A 90 12.99 -20.13 -1.90
CA GLU A 90 12.64 -20.74 -0.61
C GLU A 90 12.05 -19.72 0.39
N SER A 91 12.58 -18.50 0.42
CA SER A 91 12.08 -17.40 1.24
C SER A 91 10.66 -16.96 0.85
N LEU A 92 10.33 -17.00 -0.44
CA LEU A 92 8.96 -16.74 -0.93
C LEU A 92 8.03 -17.87 -0.49
N GLN A 93 8.42 -19.13 -0.70
CA GLN A 93 7.63 -20.29 -0.26
C GLN A 93 7.38 -20.27 1.26
N HIS A 94 8.41 -19.95 2.04
CA HIS A 94 8.30 -19.77 3.48
C HIS A 94 7.29 -18.67 3.81
N SER A 95 7.42 -17.48 3.20
CA SER A 95 6.50 -16.35 3.42
C SER A 95 5.05 -16.69 3.11
N ILE A 96 4.77 -17.52 2.10
CA ILE A 96 3.42 -17.99 1.76
C ILE A 96 2.87 -18.94 2.84
N GLY A 97 3.73 -19.83 3.36
CA GLY A 97 3.37 -20.82 4.38
C GLY A 97 3.29 -20.29 5.81
N GLU A 98 3.87 -19.12 6.08
CA GLU A 98 3.91 -18.53 7.42
C GLU A 98 2.51 -18.16 7.95
N LYS A 99 2.30 -18.42 9.24
CA LYS A 99 1.06 -18.09 9.91
C LYS A 99 1.07 -16.63 10.32
N PHE A 100 -0.10 -16.00 10.25
CA PHE A 100 -0.27 -14.66 10.78
C PHE A 100 -0.15 -14.69 12.31
N ASP A 101 0.89 -14.05 12.85
CA ASP A 101 1.18 -13.97 14.30
C ASP A 101 1.53 -12.53 14.73
N LEU A 102 0.99 -11.52 14.02
CA LEU A 102 1.19 -10.14 14.42
C LEU A 102 0.37 -9.85 15.67
N LYS A 103 1.02 -9.29 16.71
CA LYS A 103 0.32 -8.80 17.90
C LYS A 103 -0.35 -7.47 17.57
N LEU A 104 -1.66 -7.42 17.69
CA LEU A 104 -2.47 -6.27 17.27
C LEU A 104 -2.86 -5.34 18.42
N ASP A 105 -2.48 -5.66 19.65
CA ASP A 105 -2.76 -4.82 20.82
C ASP A 105 -1.92 -3.53 20.80
N VAL A 106 -2.58 -2.41 21.10
CA VAL A 106 -1.91 -1.12 21.29
C VAL A 106 -0.85 -1.23 22.38
N ASN A 107 0.40 -1.05 22.00
CA ASN A 107 1.57 -1.30 22.82
C ASN A 107 2.15 0.01 23.42
N ALA A 108 3.30 -0.10 24.09
CA ALA A 108 3.94 1.04 24.74
C ALA A 108 4.49 2.07 23.74
N ASP A 109 4.99 1.62 22.60
CA ASP A 109 5.54 2.50 21.55
C ASP A 109 4.42 3.28 20.86
N ASP A 110 3.26 2.64 20.64
CA ASP A 110 2.08 3.33 20.13
C ASP A 110 1.65 4.45 21.07
N ARG A 111 1.52 4.16 22.36
CA ARG A 111 1.19 5.16 23.38
C ARG A 111 2.21 6.28 23.46
N LYS A 112 3.49 6.01 23.16
CA LYS A 112 4.53 7.03 23.10
C LYS A 112 4.32 7.93 21.87
N ARG A 113 4.18 7.34 20.67
CA ARG A 113 3.95 8.11 19.43
C ARG A 113 2.68 8.96 19.49
N LEU A 114 1.57 8.38 19.98
CA LEU A 114 0.29 9.08 20.08
C LEU A 114 0.34 10.31 21.00
N LYS A 115 1.23 10.34 21.99
CA LYS A 115 1.42 11.53 22.86
C LYS A 115 2.11 12.68 22.15
N ASP A 116 2.98 12.36 21.19
CA ASP A 116 3.77 13.33 20.43
C ASP A 116 2.98 13.88 19.24
N PHE A 117 1.82 13.31 18.93
CA PHE A 117 0.98 13.78 17.84
C PHE A 117 0.45 15.20 18.10
N PRO A 118 0.37 16.02 17.04
CA PRO A 118 -0.11 17.38 17.18
C PRO A 118 -1.56 17.38 17.65
N LYS A 119 -1.89 18.29 18.57
CA LYS A 119 -3.29 18.58 18.93
C LYS A 119 -3.96 19.31 17.78
N LYS A 120 -4.43 18.54 16.80
CA LYS A 120 -5.06 19.05 15.58
C LYS A 120 -6.56 18.72 15.62
N LYS A 121 -7.38 19.70 15.24
CA LYS A 121 -8.79 19.46 14.94
C LYS A 121 -8.87 18.93 13.51
N LEU A 122 -9.35 17.71 13.35
CA LEU A 122 -9.61 17.15 12.04
C LEU A 122 -10.78 17.90 11.36
N PRO A 123 -10.83 17.94 10.02
CA PRO A 123 -11.97 18.50 9.31
C PRO A 123 -13.25 17.76 9.70
N THR A 124 -14.37 18.48 9.71
CA THR A 124 -15.68 17.84 9.84
C THR A 124 -15.99 17.12 8.54
N LEU A 125 -16.26 15.81 8.65
CA LEU A 125 -16.56 14.96 7.51
C LEU A 125 -18.01 14.48 7.62
N SER A 126 -18.67 14.39 6.47
CA SER A 126 -19.92 13.64 6.33
C SER A 126 -19.68 12.13 6.52
N LYS A 127 -20.75 11.38 6.74
CA LYS A 127 -20.69 9.90 6.83
C LYS A 127 -20.09 9.27 5.58
N GLU A 128 -20.47 9.79 4.41
CA GLU A 128 -19.93 9.36 3.11
C GLU A 128 -18.43 9.65 2.99
N GLU A 129 -17.97 10.83 3.42
CA GLU A 129 -16.54 11.17 3.41
C GLU A 129 -15.74 10.31 4.39
N HIS A 130 -16.30 9.98 5.56
CA HIS A 130 -15.67 9.05 6.51
C HIS A 130 -15.46 7.68 5.89
N TYR A 131 -16.48 7.15 5.21
CA TYR A 131 -16.37 5.88 4.51
C TYR A 131 -15.33 5.95 3.38
N ARG A 132 -15.32 7.01 2.57
CA ARG A 132 -14.30 7.20 1.53
C ARG A 132 -12.88 7.32 2.09
N VAL A 133 -12.70 8.02 3.22
CA VAL A 133 -11.42 8.09 3.94
C VAL A 133 -10.97 6.69 4.36
N ALA A 134 -11.88 5.85 4.86
CA ALA A 134 -11.58 4.47 5.27
C ALA A 134 -11.05 3.59 4.12
N LEU A 135 -11.43 3.88 2.88
CA LEU A 135 -10.96 3.15 1.71
C LEU A 135 -9.63 3.65 1.16
N SER A 136 -9.23 4.88 1.47
CA SER A 136 -8.20 5.60 0.72
C SER A 136 -6.94 5.85 1.54
N LEU A 137 -5.84 6.12 0.83
CA LEU A 137 -4.68 6.84 1.37
C LEU A 137 -4.37 7.98 0.40
N ILE A 138 -3.88 7.67 -0.81
CA ILE A 138 -3.57 8.64 -1.87
C ILE A 138 -4.73 8.78 -2.87
N ASP A 139 -5.28 7.65 -3.31
CA ASP A 139 -6.37 7.57 -4.29
C ASP A 139 -7.73 7.32 -3.64
N LEU A 140 -8.79 7.82 -4.29
CA LEU A 140 -10.17 7.60 -3.88
C LEU A 140 -10.73 6.39 -4.61
N TRP A 141 -10.96 5.31 -3.87
CA TRP A 141 -11.64 4.12 -4.38
C TRP A 141 -13.14 4.24 -4.10
N GLU A 142 -13.96 3.81 -5.06
CA GLU A 142 -15.43 3.88 -4.93
C GLU A 142 -15.98 2.68 -4.16
N SER A 143 -15.18 1.63 -3.98
CA SER A 143 -15.58 0.42 -3.24
C SER A 143 -14.38 -0.32 -2.67
N VAL A 144 -14.63 -1.15 -1.65
CA VAL A 144 -13.63 -2.08 -1.10
C VAL A 144 -13.06 -2.99 -2.18
N LYS A 145 -13.89 -3.50 -3.10
CA LYS A 145 -13.43 -4.38 -4.19
C LYS A 145 -12.41 -3.67 -5.10
N GLN A 146 -12.67 -2.41 -5.48
CA GLN A 146 -11.70 -1.64 -6.28
C GLN A 146 -10.37 -1.43 -5.54
N ALA A 147 -10.42 -1.07 -4.26
CA ALA A 147 -9.21 -0.89 -3.44
C ALA A 147 -8.40 -2.19 -3.34
N VAL A 148 -9.06 -3.32 -3.09
CA VAL A 148 -8.43 -4.63 -3.01
C VAL A 148 -7.82 -5.04 -4.35
N ILE A 149 -8.55 -4.90 -5.47
CA ILE A 149 -8.02 -5.22 -6.81
C ILE A 149 -6.76 -4.40 -7.11
N ALA A 150 -6.78 -3.10 -6.80
CA ALA A 150 -5.62 -2.25 -7.03
C ALA A 150 -4.43 -2.68 -6.16
N CYS A 151 -4.63 -2.94 -4.87
CA CYS A 151 -3.57 -3.43 -3.99
C CYS A 151 -2.96 -4.76 -4.49
N VAL A 152 -3.80 -5.71 -4.91
CA VAL A 152 -3.35 -7.01 -5.44
C VAL A 152 -2.64 -6.83 -6.79
N ARG A 153 -3.11 -5.97 -7.68
CA ARG A 153 -2.42 -5.67 -8.95
C ARG A 153 -1.02 -5.11 -8.68
N ARG A 154 -0.93 -4.15 -7.76
CA ARG A 154 0.33 -3.49 -7.41
C ARG A 154 1.31 -4.44 -6.72
N SER A 155 0.84 -5.39 -5.91
CA SER A 155 1.71 -6.42 -5.32
C SER A 155 2.30 -7.40 -6.36
N LEU A 156 1.76 -7.43 -7.58
CA LEU A 156 2.31 -8.18 -8.70
C LEU A 156 3.17 -7.34 -9.65
N CYS A 157 3.26 -6.02 -9.45
CA CYS A 157 4.02 -5.11 -10.33
C CYS A 157 5.31 -4.60 -9.69
N TYR A 158 5.26 -4.22 -8.41
CA TYR A 158 6.32 -3.39 -7.81
C TYR A 158 7.25 -4.10 -6.81
N PRO A 159 6.79 -4.97 -5.90
CA PRO A 159 7.66 -5.51 -4.85
C PRO A 159 8.67 -6.53 -5.40
N LEU A 160 9.58 -6.96 -4.52
CA LEU A 160 10.60 -7.97 -4.82
C LEU A 160 9.98 -9.29 -5.29
N TYR A 161 8.98 -9.78 -4.56
CA TYR A 161 8.21 -10.99 -4.88
C TYR A 161 6.86 -10.62 -5.47
N ARG A 162 6.62 -11.04 -6.71
CA ARG A 162 5.41 -10.78 -7.51
C ARG A 162 4.67 -12.08 -7.71
N ASN A 163 4.00 -12.54 -6.64
CA ASN A 163 3.37 -13.85 -6.61
C ASN A 163 1.90 -13.74 -6.18
N TRP A 164 1.02 -14.43 -6.90
CA TRP A 164 -0.43 -14.43 -6.65
C TRP A 164 -0.78 -14.98 -5.27
N ASP A 165 -0.21 -16.12 -4.89
CA ASP A 165 -0.53 -16.80 -3.63
C ASP A 165 -0.06 -15.98 -2.42
N LEU A 166 1.12 -15.36 -2.51
CA LEU A 166 1.57 -14.41 -1.49
C LEU A 166 0.62 -13.20 -1.39
N SER A 167 0.17 -12.66 -2.51
CA SER A 167 -0.77 -11.53 -2.54
C SER A 167 -2.10 -11.89 -1.88
N MET A 168 -2.63 -13.09 -2.15
CA MET A 168 -3.85 -13.60 -1.52
C MET A 168 -3.66 -13.86 -0.02
N LYS A 169 -2.49 -14.37 0.39
CA LYS A 169 -2.14 -14.56 1.79
C LYS A 169 -2.16 -13.23 2.55
N VAL A 170 -1.52 -12.19 2.02
CA VAL A 170 -1.53 -10.83 2.61
C VAL A 170 -2.94 -10.25 2.68
N LEU A 171 -3.78 -10.48 1.66
CA LEU A 171 -5.19 -10.07 1.70
C LEU A 171 -5.95 -10.76 2.84
N MET A 172 -5.76 -12.07 3.05
CA MET A 172 -6.42 -12.81 4.14
C MET A 172 -5.96 -12.33 5.52
N ASP A 173 -4.67 -12.03 5.66
CA ASP A 173 -4.12 -11.46 6.90
C ASP A 173 -4.68 -10.04 7.13
N THR A 174 -4.81 -9.23 6.08
CA THR A 174 -5.42 -7.90 6.15
C THR A 174 -6.90 -7.98 6.54
N LYS A 175 -7.65 -8.94 5.99
CA LYS A 175 -9.03 -9.22 6.44
C LYS A 175 -9.06 -9.50 7.94
N THR A 176 -8.16 -10.36 8.43
CA THR A 176 -8.05 -10.68 9.86
C THR A 176 -7.79 -9.43 10.70
N ILE A 177 -6.82 -8.59 10.31
CA ILE A 177 -6.51 -7.32 11.00
C ILE A 177 -7.72 -6.40 11.08
N VAL A 178 -8.45 -6.23 9.97
CA VAL A 178 -9.60 -5.33 9.91
C VAL A 178 -10.75 -5.85 10.79
N GLN A 179 -10.94 -7.18 10.87
CA GLN A 179 -11.95 -7.79 11.74
C GLN A 179 -11.66 -7.61 13.24
N GLU A 180 -10.40 -7.50 13.65
CA GLU A 180 -10.04 -7.19 15.05
C GLU A 180 -10.43 -5.76 15.47
N GLY A 181 -10.69 -4.88 14.50
CA GLY A 181 -11.33 -3.58 14.72
C GLY A 181 -10.39 -2.45 15.13
N ARG A 182 -10.97 -1.39 15.72
CA ARG A 182 -10.32 -0.08 15.91
C ARG A 182 -8.92 -0.15 16.53
N SER A 183 -8.76 -0.91 17.61
CA SER A 183 -7.49 -0.98 18.35
C SER A 183 -6.37 -1.60 17.51
N ALA A 184 -6.69 -2.66 16.76
CA ALA A 184 -5.76 -3.32 15.84
C ALA A 184 -5.35 -2.38 14.71
N LEU A 185 -6.33 -1.69 14.10
CA LEU A 185 -6.08 -0.72 13.04
C LEU A 185 -5.20 0.44 13.53
N LEU A 186 -5.45 0.95 14.73
CA LEU A 186 -4.63 1.99 15.34
C LEU A 186 -3.18 1.51 15.57
N HIS A 187 -3.00 0.27 16.05
CA HIS A 187 -1.68 -0.31 16.22
C HIS A 187 -0.93 -0.43 14.87
N VAL A 188 -1.61 -0.92 13.83
CA VAL A 188 -1.04 -1.04 12.48
C VAL A 188 -0.67 0.32 11.89
N LEU A 189 -1.56 1.31 11.98
CA LEU A 189 -1.28 2.68 11.53
C LEU A 189 -0.10 3.31 12.29
N SER A 190 -0.02 3.10 13.61
CA SER A 190 1.11 3.54 14.44
C SER A 190 2.42 2.85 14.05
N THR A 191 2.37 1.57 13.67
CA THR A 191 3.52 0.81 13.18
C THR A 191 3.98 1.35 11.82
N ILE A 192 3.07 1.57 10.88
CA ILE A 192 3.35 2.22 9.58
C ILE A 192 3.98 3.60 9.79
N HIS A 193 3.45 4.38 10.74
CA HIS A 193 4.01 5.68 11.09
C HIS A 193 5.47 5.60 11.53
N GLY A 194 5.82 4.59 12.34
CA GLY A 194 7.20 4.31 12.73
C GLY A 194 8.09 3.94 11.53
N ILE A 195 7.61 3.04 10.66
CA ILE A 195 8.34 2.63 9.45
C ILE A 195 8.66 3.84 8.57
N PHE A 196 7.74 4.79 8.38
CA PHE A 196 7.99 5.99 7.57
C PHE A 196 8.99 6.97 8.20
N ILE A 197 9.19 6.94 9.51
CA ILE A 197 10.27 7.69 10.17
C ILE A 197 11.61 7.02 9.90
N ASP A 198 11.68 5.69 10.07
CA ASP A 198 12.95 4.96 10.13
C ASP A 198 13.46 4.53 8.74
N SER A 199 12.60 4.50 7.72
CA SER A 199 12.92 3.90 6.42
C SER A 199 13.69 4.80 5.45
N GLY A 200 13.99 6.08 5.75
CA GLY A 200 14.85 6.93 4.92
C GLY A 200 14.15 8.07 4.17
N GLU A 201 14.80 8.59 3.12
CA GLU A 201 14.57 9.94 2.56
C GLU A 201 13.10 10.25 2.23
N PHE A 202 12.59 11.35 2.81
CA PHE A 202 11.27 11.96 2.61
C PHE A 202 10.03 11.13 2.92
N ARG A 203 10.14 9.84 3.28
CA ARG A 203 8.98 8.99 3.63
C ARG A 203 8.21 9.49 4.86
N TYR A 204 8.89 10.14 5.80
CA TYR A 204 8.24 10.76 6.96
C TYR A 204 7.18 11.80 6.56
N LEU A 205 7.28 12.40 5.36
CA LEU A 205 6.29 13.35 4.87
C LEU A 205 4.90 12.71 4.74
N PHE A 206 4.82 11.42 4.43
CA PHE A 206 3.55 10.70 4.35
C PHE A 206 2.87 10.58 5.73
N ASN A 207 3.62 10.69 6.84
CA ASN A 207 3.00 10.80 8.15
C ASN A 207 2.21 12.10 8.29
N ASP A 208 2.83 13.23 7.94
CA ASP A 208 2.21 14.55 8.03
C ASP A 208 1.06 14.76 7.03
N LEU A 209 1.19 14.14 5.85
CA LEU A 209 0.18 14.21 4.81
C LEU A 209 -1.01 13.27 5.08
N PHE A 210 -0.75 12.07 5.59
CA PHE A 210 -1.74 11.00 5.71
C PHE A 210 -1.76 10.38 7.11
N VAL A 211 -0.71 9.63 7.48
CA VAL A 211 -0.79 8.61 8.54
C VAL A 211 -1.13 9.19 9.92
N THR A 212 -0.57 10.35 10.28
CA THR A 212 -0.85 10.98 11.58
C THR A 212 -2.33 11.34 11.71
N ASP A 213 -2.95 11.90 10.66
CA ASP A 213 -4.36 12.24 10.66
C ASP A 213 -5.25 10.97 10.67
N TYR A 214 -4.84 9.88 9.99
CA TYR A 214 -5.53 8.58 10.08
C TYR A 214 -5.50 8.00 11.50
N CYS A 215 -4.36 8.04 12.18
CA CYS A 215 -4.26 7.60 13.56
C CYS A 215 -5.12 8.43 14.52
N ILE A 216 -5.26 9.73 14.28
CA ILE A 216 -6.16 10.58 15.07
C ILE A 216 -7.61 10.23 14.74
N TRP A 217 -7.94 10.12 13.46
CA TRP A 217 -9.29 9.89 12.96
C TRP A 217 -9.89 8.57 13.45
N ILE A 218 -9.14 7.47 13.36
CA ILE A 218 -9.61 6.13 13.72
C ILE A 218 -10.04 6.05 15.21
N GLN A 219 -9.48 6.90 16.08
CA GLN A 219 -9.84 6.97 17.50
C GLN A 219 -11.25 7.53 17.73
N PHE A 220 -11.80 8.29 16.79
CA PHE A 220 -13.07 9.01 16.94
C PHE A 220 -14.13 8.66 15.89
N VAL A 221 -13.77 7.93 14.82
CA VAL A 221 -14.73 7.49 13.82
C VAL A 221 -15.81 6.62 14.43
N GLU A 222 -17.05 6.81 13.98
CA GLU A 222 -18.20 5.99 14.37
C GLU A 222 -17.97 4.52 14.04
N GLU A 223 -18.38 3.62 14.95
CA GLU A 223 -18.21 2.18 14.79
C GLU A 223 -18.89 1.66 13.52
N GLU A 224 -20.03 2.24 13.14
CA GLU A 224 -20.79 1.84 11.96
C GLU A 224 -19.98 1.91 10.66
N ILE A 225 -19.05 2.88 10.55
CA ILE A 225 -18.14 2.97 9.39
C ILE A 225 -17.19 1.77 9.34
N LEU A 226 -16.66 1.38 10.51
CA LEU A 226 -15.75 0.23 10.63
C LEU A 226 -16.49 -1.09 10.40
N GLU A 227 -17.69 -1.24 10.96
CA GLU A 227 -18.55 -2.41 10.74
C GLU A 227 -18.91 -2.55 9.26
N THR A 228 -19.22 -1.45 8.57
CA THR A 228 -19.49 -1.46 7.13
C THR A 228 -18.26 -1.96 6.35
N LEU A 229 -17.08 -1.39 6.62
CA LEU A 229 -15.83 -1.80 5.99
C LEU A 229 -15.50 -3.27 6.27
N GLN A 230 -15.67 -3.73 7.50
CA GLN A 230 -15.45 -5.11 7.92
C GLN A 230 -16.35 -6.08 7.15
N ASN A 231 -17.65 -5.79 7.09
CA ASN A 231 -18.62 -6.66 6.43
C ASN A 231 -18.37 -6.75 4.93
N GLU A 232 -18.10 -5.61 4.27
CA GLU A 232 -17.80 -5.58 2.84
C GLU A 232 -16.48 -6.28 2.52
N LEU A 233 -15.42 -5.99 3.28
CA LEU A 233 -14.11 -6.61 3.06
C LEU A 233 -14.14 -8.13 3.31
N ALA A 234 -14.92 -8.61 4.28
CA ALA A 234 -15.04 -10.03 4.56
C ALA A 234 -15.49 -10.83 3.32
N VAL A 235 -16.47 -10.31 2.58
CA VAL A 235 -17.08 -10.99 1.42
C VAL A 235 -16.41 -10.68 0.08
N VAL A 236 -15.41 -9.80 0.05
CA VAL A 236 -14.70 -9.47 -1.21
C VAL A 236 -13.92 -10.69 -1.70
N GLU A 237 -14.21 -11.08 -2.94
CA GLU A 237 -13.45 -12.08 -3.70
C GLU A 237 -12.75 -11.40 -4.88
N VAL A 238 -11.52 -11.87 -5.15
CA VAL A 238 -10.65 -11.36 -6.21
C VAL A 238 -10.28 -12.52 -7.10
N PHE A 239 -10.49 -12.34 -8.41
CA PHE A 239 -10.09 -13.29 -9.43
C PHE A 239 -8.92 -12.74 -10.24
N LYS A 240 -8.13 -13.62 -10.85
CA LYS A 240 -7.00 -13.22 -11.70
C LYS A 240 -7.45 -12.32 -12.86
N SER A 241 -8.62 -12.62 -13.42
CA SER A 241 -9.28 -11.82 -14.47
C SER A 241 -9.67 -10.41 -14.02
N ASP A 242 -9.88 -10.15 -12.72
CA ASP A 242 -10.20 -8.81 -12.21
C ASP A 242 -9.01 -7.83 -12.37
N LEU A 243 -7.79 -8.35 -12.52
CA LEU A 243 -6.57 -7.54 -12.55
C LEU A 243 -6.30 -6.94 -13.93
N GLY A 244 -6.80 -7.55 -15.01
CA GLY A 244 -6.46 -7.11 -16.37
C GLY A 244 -4.99 -7.29 -16.73
N LEU A 245 -4.35 -8.32 -16.18
CA LEU A 245 -2.94 -8.69 -16.43
C LEU A 245 -2.80 -10.03 -17.19
N ASP A 246 -3.92 -10.62 -17.62
CA ASP A 246 -3.98 -11.90 -18.35
C ASP A 246 -3.21 -13.06 -17.70
N LEU A 247 -3.16 -13.07 -16.35
CA LEU A 247 -2.33 -14.03 -15.58
C LEU A 247 -2.67 -15.49 -15.87
N GLU A 248 -3.94 -15.82 -16.12
CA GLU A 248 -4.36 -17.21 -16.37
C GLU A 248 -3.75 -17.76 -17.66
N GLU A 249 -3.71 -16.94 -18.72
CA GLU A 249 -3.07 -17.26 -19.99
C GLU A 249 -1.56 -17.32 -19.81
N LEU A 250 -0.98 -16.30 -19.19
CA LEU A 250 0.47 -16.21 -18.94
C LEU A 250 1.01 -17.42 -18.17
N GLU A 251 0.32 -17.82 -17.10
CA GLU A 251 0.72 -18.97 -16.29
C GLU A 251 0.60 -20.31 -17.03
N LEU A 252 -0.43 -20.44 -17.88
CA LEU A 252 -0.60 -21.63 -18.70
C LEU A 252 0.53 -21.75 -19.72
N GLU A 253 0.82 -20.67 -20.43
CA GLU A 253 1.92 -20.60 -21.40
C GLU A 253 3.27 -20.87 -20.73
N GLY A 254 3.54 -20.23 -19.59
CA GLY A 254 4.77 -20.44 -18.83
C GLY A 254 4.96 -21.89 -18.39
N LYS A 255 3.89 -22.56 -17.93
CA LYS A 255 3.93 -23.98 -17.59
C LYS A 255 4.18 -24.87 -18.81
N MET A 256 3.55 -24.59 -19.94
CA MET A 256 3.75 -25.36 -21.17
C MET A 256 5.20 -25.25 -21.66
N ALA A 257 5.75 -24.03 -21.72
CA ALA A 257 7.14 -23.80 -22.10
C ALA A 257 8.13 -24.52 -21.17
N ALA A 258 7.91 -24.46 -19.85
CA ALA A 258 8.75 -25.15 -18.87
C ALA A 258 8.71 -26.69 -19.03
N LEU A 259 7.58 -27.26 -19.46
CA LEU A 259 7.46 -28.70 -19.74
C LEU A 259 8.19 -29.09 -21.03
N GLU A 260 8.09 -28.29 -22.08
CA GLU A 260 8.80 -28.55 -23.35
C GLU A 260 10.32 -28.54 -23.16
N VAL A 261 10.86 -27.61 -22.37
CA VAL A 261 12.29 -27.57 -22.04
C VAL A 261 12.72 -28.83 -21.28
N LYS A 262 11.92 -29.28 -20.29
CA LYS A 262 12.23 -30.51 -19.54
C LYS A 262 12.24 -31.74 -20.44
N GLN A 263 11.27 -31.87 -21.34
CA GLN A 263 11.19 -33.00 -22.28
C GLN A 263 12.38 -33.02 -23.24
N ASN A 264 12.78 -31.87 -23.78
CA ASN A 264 13.94 -31.80 -24.69
C ASN A 264 15.25 -32.14 -23.97
N VAL A 265 15.43 -31.70 -22.72
CA VAL A 265 16.62 -32.04 -21.91
C VAL A 265 16.69 -33.53 -21.59
N GLU A 266 15.56 -34.17 -21.30
CA GLU A 266 15.51 -35.62 -21.08
C GLU A 266 15.88 -36.41 -22.35
N LEU A 267 15.38 -36.00 -23.52
CA LEU A 267 15.71 -36.61 -24.81
C LEU A 267 17.20 -36.49 -25.16
N ASP A 268 17.81 -35.32 -24.95
CA ASP A 268 19.24 -35.11 -25.24
C ASP A 268 20.16 -35.89 -24.27
N SER A 269 19.69 -36.22 -23.06
CA SER A 269 20.46 -36.97 -22.06
C SER A 269 20.51 -38.49 -22.31
N ASP A 270 19.54 -39.02 -23.06
CA ASP A 270 19.47 -40.45 -23.41
C ASP A 270 20.38 -40.83 -24.61
N ASP A 271 20.94 -39.84 -25.31
CA ASP A 271 21.76 -40.02 -26.51
C ASP A 271 23.29 -40.03 -26.23
N GLU A 272 23.75 -40.02 -24.97
CA GLU A 272 25.19 -40.21 -24.67
C GLU A 272 25.61 -41.69 -24.74
N PRO A 273 26.50 -42.10 -25.67
CA PRO A 273 26.98 -43.48 -25.76
C PRO A 273 28.01 -43.81 -24.66
N GLU A 274 27.82 -44.95 -23.97
CA GLU A 274 28.81 -45.60 -23.08
C GLU A 274 30.14 -45.96 -23.78
#